data_AF-A0A150XV15-F1
#
_entry.id   AF-A0A150XV15-F1
#
_cell.length_a   1.000
_cell.length_b   1.000
_cell.length_c   1.000
_cell.angle_alpha   90.00
_cell.angle_beta   90.00
_cell.angle_gamma   90.00
#
_symmetry.space_group_name_H-M   'P 1'
#
loop_
_entity.id
_entity.type
_entity.pdbx_description
1 polymer ?
#
loop_
_entity_poly.entity_id
_entity_poly.type
_entity_poly.pdbx_seq_one_letter_code
_entity_poly.pdbx_strand_id
1 'polypeptide(L)'
;MTRIILYSDTGHGCKALGKLALCNNFQCFSMLKTVVMEASVLIFGFSEISEPLQRFRDQMQEVELRYYASDILEKNGYNNLGEFEKVLDRVQTILITAHVAMENHIRITFRGEFSQIYRDYKLSSLAYHLVRMNGSPQNQQVALYQIETYTVLNQSLN
;
A
#
# COMPACT_ATOMS: atom_id res chain seq x y z
N MET A 1 18.09 -29.21 -5.21
CA MET A 1 18.95 -28.03 -5.41
C MET A 1 18.08 -26.93 -6.01
N THR A 2 17.71 -25.92 -5.23
CA THR A 2 16.74 -24.89 -5.63
C THR A 2 17.48 -23.74 -6.34
N ARG A 3 17.04 -23.36 -7.55
CA ARG A 3 17.52 -22.18 -8.27
C ARG A 3 16.41 -21.14 -8.30
N ILE A 4 16.58 -20.06 -7.53
CA ILE A 4 15.76 -18.86 -7.64
C ILE A 4 16.49 -17.93 -8.60
N ILE A 5 15.84 -17.54 -9.70
CA ILE A 5 16.39 -16.58 -10.64
C ILE A 5 15.51 -15.34 -10.58
N LEU A 6 16.07 -14.25 -10.06
CA LEU A 6 15.43 -12.94 -10.01
C LEU A 6 15.76 -12.21 -11.32
N TYR A 7 14.74 -11.71 -12.00
CA TYR A 7 14.88 -10.88 -13.19
C TYR A 7 14.37 -9.48 -12.89
N SER A 8 15.03 -8.46 -13.43
CA SER A 8 14.51 -7.10 -13.53
C SER A 8 14.31 -6.78 -15.00
N ASP A 9 13.07 -6.50 -15.40
CA ASP A 9 12.82 -5.95 -16.73
C ASP A 9 13.02 -4.43 -16.66
N THR A 10 14.00 -3.94 -17.41
CA THR A 10 14.32 -2.50 -17.48
C THR A 10 13.97 -1.92 -18.86
N GLY A 11 13.17 -2.63 -19.66
CA GLY A 11 12.76 -2.19 -20.98
C GLY A 11 13.88 -2.23 -22.04
N HIS A 12 15.11 -2.62 -21.69
CA HIS A 12 16.27 -2.75 -22.59
C HIS A 12 16.95 -4.14 -22.51
N GLY A 13 16.20 -5.17 -22.11
CA GLY A 13 16.65 -6.57 -22.09
C GLY A 13 16.98 -7.11 -20.69
N CYS A 14 16.64 -8.38 -20.48
CA CYS A 14 16.82 -9.10 -19.22
C CYS A 14 18.32 -9.22 -18.84
N LYS A 15 18.73 -8.61 -17.73
CA LYS A 15 20.02 -8.88 -17.08
C LYS A 15 19.81 -9.61 -15.77
N ALA A 16 20.53 -10.71 -15.57
CA ALA A 16 20.57 -11.43 -14.30
C ALA A 16 21.30 -10.58 -13.25
N LEU A 17 20.67 -10.31 -12.11
CA LEU A 17 21.27 -9.58 -10.99
C LEU A 17 22.24 -10.49 -10.24
N GLY A 18 23.53 -10.38 -10.56
CA GLY A 18 24.63 -10.98 -9.79
C GLY A 18 24.99 -10.16 -8.55
N LYS A 19 25.15 -10.86 -7.41
CA LYS A 19 25.77 -10.45 -6.13
C LYS A 19 25.56 -8.99 -5.69
N LEU A 20 24.57 -8.79 -4.81
CA LEU A 20 24.43 -7.60 -3.96
C LEU A 20 25.69 -7.39 -3.11
N ALA A 21 26.45 -6.35 -3.40
CA ALA A 21 27.49 -5.80 -2.53
C ALA A 21 26.85 -4.76 -1.60
N LEU A 22 27.03 -4.95 -0.29
CA LEU A 22 26.74 -3.94 0.74
C LEU A 22 27.86 -2.89 0.71
N CYS A 23 27.54 -1.64 0.40
CA CYS A 23 28.45 -0.52 0.62
C CYS A 23 27.88 0.42 1.68
N ASN A 24 28.68 0.64 2.71
CA ASN A 24 28.47 1.59 3.79
C ASN A 24 28.94 3.00 3.38
N ASN A 25 28.17 4.00 3.82
CA ASN A 25 28.49 5.42 3.99
C ASN A 25 28.60 6.38 2.77
N PHE A 26 28.04 7.58 3.03
CA PHE A 26 28.08 8.89 2.35
C PHE A 26 27.02 9.23 1.27
N GLN A 27 26.11 10.12 1.72
CA GLN A 27 25.42 11.23 1.04
C GLN A 27 25.09 11.09 -0.46
N CYS A 28 23.80 11.12 -0.79
CA CYS A 28 23.35 11.67 -2.07
C CYS A 28 21.96 12.31 -1.94
N PHE A 29 21.87 13.61 -2.18
CA PHE A 29 20.64 14.40 -2.22
C PHE A 29 19.97 14.27 -3.60
N SER A 30 18.64 14.20 -3.57
CA SER A 30 17.68 14.54 -4.63
C SER A 30 17.86 13.93 -6.04
N MET A 31 17.21 12.79 -6.24
CA MET A 31 16.27 12.58 -7.35
C MET A 31 15.50 11.30 -7.03
N LEU A 32 14.31 11.42 -6.43
CA LEU A 32 13.39 10.29 -6.30
C LEU A 32 12.84 9.96 -7.69
N LYS A 33 13.66 9.29 -8.51
CA LYS A 33 13.13 8.49 -9.61
C LYS A 33 12.43 7.31 -8.94
N THR A 34 11.11 7.31 -8.99
CA THR A 34 10.31 6.14 -8.63
C THR A 34 10.79 4.98 -9.51
N VAL A 35 11.57 4.07 -8.94
CA VAL A 35 11.88 2.80 -9.59
C VAL A 35 10.65 1.93 -9.37
N VAL A 36 9.84 1.78 -10.41
CA VAL A 36 8.78 0.77 -10.43
C VAL A 36 9.49 -0.57 -10.61
N MET A 37 9.56 -1.36 -9.54
CA MET A 37 10.18 -2.68 -9.57
C MET A 37 9.05 -3.71 -9.71
N GLU A 38 8.84 -4.20 -10.92
CA GLU A 38 7.98 -5.36 -11.15
C GLU A 38 8.78 -6.63 -10.83
N ALA A 39 8.41 -7.29 -9.73
CA ALA A 39 9.01 -8.55 -9.32
C ALA A 39 8.02 -9.70 -9.62
N SER A 40 8.34 -10.54 -10.60
CA SER A 40 7.55 -11.74 -10.91
C SER A 40 8.31 -12.99 -10.45
N VAL A 41 7.67 -13.80 -9.61
CA VAL A 41 8.21 -15.10 -9.16
C VAL A 41 7.44 -16.21 -9.86
N LEU A 42 8.08 -16.89 -10.82
CA LEU A 42 7.54 -18.07 -11.50
C LEU A 42 7.92 -19.34 -10.73
N ILE A 43 6.92 -20.09 -10.26
CA ILE A 43 7.10 -21.35 -9.52
C ILE A 43 6.68 -22.51 -10.43
N PHE A 44 7.60 -23.45 -10.68
CA PHE A 44 7.29 -24.71 -11.36
C PHE A 44 7.28 -25.86 -10.35
N GLY A 45 6.15 -26.59 -10.28
CA GLY A 45 6.13 -27.96 -9.74
C GLY A 45 5.90 -28.16 -8.24
N PHE A 46 5.23 -27.26 -7.51
CA PHE A 46 4.84 -27.51 -6.11
C PHE A 46 3.39 -27.08 -5.83
N SER A 47 2.67 -27.86 -5.01
CA SER A 47 1.31 -27.53 -4.55
C SER A 47 1.29 -26.55 -3.38
N GLU A 48 2.43 -26.33 -2.70
CA GLU A 48 2.56 -25.46 -1.53
C GLU A 48 3.73 -24.49 -1.67
N ILE A 49 3.50 -23.23 -1.33
CA ILE A 49 4.50 -22.16 -1.36
C ILE A 49 5.41 -22.29 -0.14
N SER A 50 6.72 -22.46 -0.36
CA SER A 50 7.70 -22.58 0.71
C SER A 50 7.69 -21.36 1.66
N GLU A 51 7.94 -21.58 2.95
CA GLU A 51 7.98 -20.54 4.00
C GLU A 51 8.78 -19.27 3.61
N PRO A 52 9.98 -19.34 2.98
CA PRO A 52 10.70 -18.12 2.59
C PRO A 52 9.97 -17.27 1.55
N LEU A 53 9.18 -17.89 0.66
CA LEU A 53 8.39 -17.18 -0.34
C LEU A 53 7.13 -16.56 0.27
N GLN A 54 6.55 -17.19 1.30
CA GLN A 54 5.48 -16.57 2.07
C GLN A 54 5.99 -15.31 2.77
N ARG A 55 7.14 -15.40 3.45
CA ARG A 55 7.79 -14.24 4.08
C ARG A 55 8.11 -13.13 3.07
N PHE A 56 8.60 -13.49 1.89
CA PHE A 56 8.86 -12.51 0.83
C PHE A 56 7.56 -11.82 0.38
N ARG A 57 6.49 -12.59 0.16
CA ARG A 57 5.17 -12.04 -0.17
C ARG A 57 4.68 -11.09 0.92
N ASP A 58 4.76 -11.49 2.18
CA ASP A 58 4.29 -10.70 3.32
C ASP A 58 5.07 -9.37 3.42
N GLN A 59 6.38 -9.41 3.16
CA GLN A 59 7.22 -8.21 3.11
C GLN A 59 6.87 -7.31 1.92
N MET A 60 6.60 -7.89 0.75
CA MET A 60 6.16 -7.11 -0.42
C MET A 60 4.80 -6.44 -0.17
N GLN A 61 3.86 -7.13 0.46
CA GLN A 61 2.59 -6.54 0.88
C GLN A 61 2.78 -5.41 1.90
N GLU A 62 3.71 -5.57 2.84
CA GLU A 62 4.01 -4.52 3.80
C GLU A 62 4.59 -3.25 3.15
N VAL A 63 5.31 -3.38 2.03
CA VAL A 63 5.79 -2.25 1.22
C VAL A 63 4.63 -1.51 0.51
N GLU A 64 3.50 -2.17 0.27
CA GLU A 64 2.31 -1.54 -0.32
C GLU A 64 1.47 -0.77 0.71
N LEU A 65 1.57 -1.14 1.99
CA LEU A 65 0.87 -0.52 3.12
C LEU A 65 1.61 0.75 3.61
N ARG A 66 1.44 1.85 2.88
CA ARG A 66 2.24 3.09 3.04
C ARG A 66 1.60 4.20 3.87
N TYR A 67 0.30 4.15 4.11
CA TYR A 67 -0.42 5.27 4.73
C TYR A 67 -0.91 4.90 6.13
N TYR A 68 -0.60 5.72 7.13
CA TYR A 68 -1.19 5.57 8.46
C TYR A 68 -2.56 6.23 8.52
N ALA A 69 -3.53 5.61 9.19
CA ALA A 69 -4.86 6.17 9.39
C ALA A 69 -4.83 7.47 10.20
N SER A 70 -4.00 7.53 11.24
CA SER A 70 -3.73 8.77 11.99
C SER A 70 -3.33 9.96 11.11
N ASP A 71 -2.44 9.76 10.14
CA ASP A 71 -2.03 10.82 9.21
C ASP A 71 -3.18 11.27 8.28
N ILE A 72 -4.16 10.38 8.02
CA ILE A 72 -5.34 10.67 7.20
C ILE A 72 -6.39 11.41 8.03
N LEU A 73 -6.57 11.02 9.29
CA LEU A 73 -7.46 11.67 10.25
C LEU A 73 -7.17 13.17 10.32
N GLU A 74 -5.90 13.51 10.54
CA GLU A 74 -5.42 14.89 10.65
C GLU A 74 -5.66 15.68 9.35
N LYS A 75 -5.30 15.09 8.19
CA LYS A 75 -5.39 15.78 6.89
C LYS A 75 -6.81 15.96 6.38
N ASN A 76 -7.71 15.03 6.72
CA ASN A 76 -9.07 15.02 6.19
C ASN A 76 -10.09 15.58 7.19
N GLY A 77 -9.67 16.09 8.35
CA GLY A 77 -10.57 16.72 9.31
C GLY A 77 -11.54 15.75 9.97
N TYR A 78 -11.12 14.51 10.22
CA TYR A 78 -11.88 13.58 11.06
C TYR A 78 -11.61 13.90 12.53
N ASN A 79 -12.67 13.89 13.36
CA ASN A 79 -12.56 14.37 14.73
C ASN A 79 -11.91 13.36 15.69
N ASN A 80 -12.03 12.06 15.38
CA ASN A 80 -11.50 10.98 16.19
C ASN A 80 -11.42 9.66 15.42
N LEU A 81 -10.70 8.69 15.99
CA LEU A 81 -10.51 7.35 15.42
C LEU A 81 -11.84 6.59 15.24
N GLY A 82 -12.83 6.81 16.11
CA GLY A 82 -14.13 6.11 16.04
C GLY A 82 -14.96 6.50 14.80
N GLU A 83 -14.91 7.77 14.37
CA GLU A 83 -15.51 8.17 13.09
C GLU A 83 -14.82 7.50 11.91
N PHE A 84 -13.50 7.33 12.00
CA PHE A 84 -12.71 6.69 10.96
C PHE A 84 -12.91 5.19 10.89
N GLU A 85 -13.09 4.51 12.02
CA GLU A 85 -13.45 3.09 12.05
C GLU A 85 -14.75 2.82 11.28
N LYS A 86 -15.76 3.71 11.39
CA LYS A 86 -16.98 3.60 10.56
C LYS A 86 -16.69 3.74 9.07
N VAL A 87 -15.72 4.56 8.68
CA VAL A 87 -15.28 4.67 7.27
C VAL A 87 -14.56 3.39 6.86
N LEU A 88 -13.68 2.87 7.71
CA LEU A 88 -12.98 1.60 7.46
C LEU A 88 -13.97 0.44 7.29
N ASP A 89 -15.03 0.36 8.08
CA ASP A 89 -16.05 -0.69 7.95
C ASP A 89 -16.75 -0.63 6.58
N ARG A 90 -17.02 0.57 6.09
CA ARG A 90 -17.53 0.77 4.72
C ARG A 90 -16.52 0.31 3.67
N VAL A 91 -15.25 0.66 3.84
CA VAL A 91 -14.18 0.25 2.92
C VAL A 91 -13.98 -1.27 2.94
N GLN A 92 -14.00 -1.91 4.10
CA GLN A 92 -13.94 -3.36 4.23
C GLN A 92 -15.10 -4.02 3.49
N THR A 93 -16.31 -3.49 3.65
CA THR A 93 -17.49 -3.97 2.92
C THR A 93 -17.28 -3.88 1.40
N ILE A 94 -16.79 -2.74 0.89
CA ILE A 94 -16.49 -2.56 -0.54
C ILE A 94 -15.48 -3.60 -1.03
N LEU A 95 -14.37 -3.79 -0.30
CA LEU A 95 -13.33 -4.76 -0.67
C LEU A 95 -13.88 -6.19 -0.70
N ILE A 96 -14.64 -6.59 0.33
CA ILE A 96 -15.26 -7.91 0.42
C ILE A 96 -16.23 -8.13 -0.74
N THR A 97 -17.11 -7.16 -1.02
CA THR A 97 -18.08 -7.25 -2.12
C THR A 97 -17.40 -7.29 -3.48
N ALA A 98 -16.29 -6.59 -3.66
CA ALA A 98 -15.50 -6.61 -4.89
C ALA A 98 -14.57 -7.84 -5.01
N HIS A 99 -14.61 -8.79 -4.05
CA HIS A 99 -13.72 -9.94 -3.97
C HIS A 99 -12.22 -9.57 -3.94
N VAL A 100 -11.90 -8.45 -3.30
CA VAL A 100 -10.53 -7.98 -3.10
C VAL A 100 -10.06 -8.39 -1.70
N ALA A 101 -8.88 -9.02 -1.63
CA ALA A 101 -8.27 -9.51 -0.40
C ALA A 101 -7.93 -8.36 0.57
N MET A 102 -8.70 -8.26 1.66
CA MET A 102 -8.63 -7.15 2.63
C MET A 102 -7.26 -7.04 3.31
N GLU A 103 -6.64 -8.19 3.60
CA GLU A 103 -5.35 -8.32 4.28
C GLU A 103 -4.18 -7.64 3.53
N ASN A 104 -4.34 -7.42 2.22
CA ASN A 104 -3.38 -6.71 1.38
C ASN A 104 -3.54 -5.19 1.48
N HIS A 105 -4.67 -4.72 2.00
CA HIS A 105 -5.07 -3.31 1.90
C HIS A 105 -5.23 -2.61 3.23
N ILE A 106 -5.58 -3.33 4.29
CA ILE A 106 -5.82 -2.79 5.64
C ILE A 106 -5.14 -3.70 6.65
N ARG A 107 -4.27 -3.14 7.50
CA ARG A 107 -3.59 -3.86 8.58
C ARG A 107 -3.61 -3.03 9.86
N ILE A 108 -3.95 -3.67 10.99
CA ILE A 108 -3.83 -3.04 12.30
C ILE A 108 -2.34 -2.92 12.65
N THR A 109 -1.96 -1.78 13.19
CA THR A 109 -0.62 -1.52 13.71
C THR A 109 -0.71 -0.80 15.05
N PHE A 110 0.42 -0.66 15.74
CA PHE A 110 0.50 0.07 17.00
C PHE A 110 1.59 1.11 16.87
N ARG A 111 1.27 2.36 17.20
CA ARG A 111 2.22 3.47 17.22
C ARG A 111 2.50 3.87 18.65
N GLY A 112 3.74 4.28 18.91
CA GLY A 112 4.16 4.80 20.20
C GLY A 112 4.49 6.29 20.09
N GLU A 113 3.89 7.11 20.95
CA GLU A 113 4.21 8.55 21.05
C GLU A 113 4.09 8.99 22.52
N PHE A 114 5.03 9.82 23.00
CA PHE A 114 5.06 10.33 24.38
C PHE A 114 4.79 9.27 25.47
N SER A 115 5.43 8.10 25.35
CA SER A 115 5.28 6.96 26.28
C SER A 115 3.91 6.29 26.29
N GLN A 116 3.05 6.56 25.30
CA GLN A 116 1.78 5.88 25.11
C GLN A 116 1.81 5.05 23.82
N ILE A 117 1.28 3.83 23.88
CA ILE A 117 1.07 2.99 22.71
C ILE A 117 -0.41 3.08 22.35
N TYR A 118 -0.72 3.44 21.11
CA TYR A 118 -2.07 3.50 20.59
C TYR A 118 -2.24 2.64 19.35
N ARG A 119 -3.46 2.15 19.14
CA ARG A 119 -3.85 1.39 17.96
C ARG A 119 -4.00 2.33 16.77
N ASP A 120 -3.49 1.91 15.63
CA ASP A 120 -3.60 2.61 14.36
C ASP A 120 -3.79 1.59 13.22
N TYR A 121 -3.90 2.06 11.99
CA TYR A 121 -4.02 1.23 10.80
C TYR A 121 -3.03 1.67 9.74
N LYS A 122 -2.40 0.70 9.08
CA LYS A 122 -1.71 0.92 7.81
C LYS A 122 -2.64 0.56 6.66
N LEU A 123 -2.64 1.42 5.64
CA LEU A 123 -3.46 1.30 4.44
C LEU A 123 -2.58 1.27 3.19
N SER A 124 -3.01 0.47 2.23
CA SER A 124 -2.54 0.56 0.84
C SER A 124 -3.06 1.83 0.16
N SER A 125 -2.52 2.15 -1.03
CA SER A 125 -3.03 3.27 -1.83
C SER A 125 -4.53 3.11 -2.16
N LEU A 126 -4.97 1.89 -2.49
CA LEU A 126 -6.38 1.63 -2.78
C LEU A 126 -7.26 1.92 -1.55
N ALA A 127 -6.92 1.34 -0.40
CA ALA A 127 -7.67 1.58 0.83
C ALA A 127 -7.67 3.06 1.24
N TYR A 128 -6.54 3.76 1.09
CA TYR A 128 -6.44 5.19 1.31
C TYR A 128 -7.46 5.98 0.47
N HIS A 129 -7.53 5.71 -0.84
CA HIS A 129 -8.48 6.39 -1.73
C HIS A 129 -9.93 6.02 -1.42
N LEU A 130 -10.20 4.75 -1.10
CA LEU A 130 -11.54 4.31 -0.70
C LEU A 130 -12.00 5.00 0.59
N VAL A 131 -11.12 5.17 1.57
CA VAL A 131 -11.42 5.92 2.81
C VAL A 131 -11.75 7.38 2.49
N ARG A 132 -10.96 8.04 1.63
CA ARG A 132 -11.21 9.44 1.23
C ARG A 132 -12.51 9.62 0.48
N MET A 133 -12.86 8.66 -0.37
CA MET A 133 -14.07 8.69 -1.18
C MET A 133 -15.33 8.35 -0.38
N ASN A 134 -15.23 7.44 0.58
CA ASN A 134 -16.37 6.90 1.33
C ASN A 134 -16.47 7.48 2.75
N GLY A 135 -15.84 8.63 2.99
CA GLY A 135 -16.04 9.42 4.20
C GLY A 135 -17.47 9.99 4.29
N SER A 136 -17.77 10.73 5.36
CA SER A 136 -19.04 11.45 5.47
C SER A 136 -19.09 12.59 4.42
N PRO A 137 -20.17 12.74 3.63
CA PRO A 137 -20.30 13.84 2.68
C PRO A 137 -20.51 15.20 3.36
N GLN A 138 -20.83 15.22 4.66
CA GLN A 138 -20.84 16.45 5.46
C GLN A 138 -19.42 16.98 5.72
N ASN A 139 -18.40 16.16 5.51
CA ASN A 139 -17.01 16.60 5.53
C ASN A 139 -16.64 17.22 4.18
N GLN A 140 -16.28 18.51 4.20
CA GLN A 140 -15.93 19.27 2.99
C GLN A 140 -14.79 18.62 2.19
N GLN A 141 -13.78 18.04 2.86
CA GLN A 141 -12.65 17.40 2.19
C GLN A 141 -13.08 16.15 1.42
N VAL A 142 -14.05 15.40 1.95
CA VAL A 142 -14.64 14.24 1.26
C VAL A 142 -15.40 14.69 0.02
N ALA A 143 -16.27 15.71 0.16
CA ALA A 143 -17.05 16.24 -0.95
C ALA A 143 -16.17 16.76 -2.10
N LEU A 144 -15.12 17.54 -1.77
CA LEU A 144 -14.16 18.03 -2.75
C LEU A 144 -13.42 16.88 -3.45
N TYR A 145 -12.97 15.89 -2.68
CA TYR A 145 -12.26 14.74 -3.22
C TYR A 145 -13.15 13.90 -4.17
N GLN A 146 -14.43 13.75 -3.86
CA GLN A 146 -15.39 13.07 -4.75
C GLN A 146 -15.56 13.80 -6.09
N ILE A 147 -15.70 15.14 -6.07
CA ILE A 147 -15.79 15.97 -7.29
C ILE A 147 -14.51 15.91 -8.11
N GLU A 148 -13.35 16.03 -7.44
CA GLU A 148 -12.03 15.92 -8.08
C GLU A 148 -11.88 14.57 -8.77
N THR A 149 -12.22 13.48 -8.07
CA THR A 149 -12.13 12.13 -8.63
C THR A 149 -12.99 11.98 -9.89
N TYR A 150 -14.23 12.47 -9.87
CA TYR A 150 -15.09 12.44 -11.06
C TYR A 150 -14.48 13.23 -12.22
N THR A 151 -13.91 14.40 -11.93
CA THR A 151 -13.30 15.26 -12.96
C THR A 151 -12.10 14.59 -13.62
N VAL A 152 -11.21 13.98 -12.83
CA VAL A 152 -10.04 13.24 -13.32
C VAL A 152 -10.48 12.04 -14.15
N LEU A 153 -11.42 11.23 -13.65
CA LEU A 153 -11.93 10.06 -14.38
C LEU A 153 -12.57 10.46 -15.72
N ASN A 154 -13.30 11.58 -15.76
CA ASN A 154 -13.91 12.06 -16.99
C ASN A 154 -12.90 12.60 -18.01
N GLN A 155 -11.76 13.15 -17.56
CA GLN A 155 -10.67 13.54 -18.44
C GLN A 155 -9.93 12.33 -19.03
N SER A 156 -9.85 11.22 -18.30
CA SER A 156 -9.21 9.97 -18.78
C SER A 156 -10.02 9.23 -19.85
N LEU A 157 -11.31 9.55 -19.99
CA LEU A 157 -12.25 8.89 -20.89
C LEU A 157 -12.47 9.65 -22.20
N ASN A 158 -11.89 10.85 -22.34
CA ASN A 158 -11.93 11.69 -23.54
C ASN A 158 -10.52 11.89 -24.11
#